data_AF-A0A372UAM9-F1
#
_entry.id   AF-A0A372UAM9-F1
#
_cell.length_a   1.000
_cell.length_b   1.000
_cell.length_c   1.000
_cell.angle_alpha   90.00
_cell.angle_beta   90.00
_cell.angle_gamma   90.00
#
_symmetry.space_group_name_H-M   'P 1'
#
loop_
_entity.id
_entity.type
_entity.pdbx_description
1 polymer ?
#
loop_
_entity_poly.entity_id
_entity_poly.type
_entity_poly.pdbx_seq_one_letter_code
_entity_poly.pdbx_strand_id
1 'polypeptide(L)'
;MEELYELIKAGYSNAEILAMNNDYILNIERLDRVRTELLIDKFKNTRRTDLKVIYISGATGTGKTRGILDKHGDGNVYRVNDYEHPFDGYSCQNILAFDEFRSQLRLSDMLNYCDIYPIQLPARYANKFACYETVYIISNWSLEDQYKEVQKDNPESWKAFLRRIHEVTIYKEDG
;
A
#
# COMPACT_ATOMS: atom_id res chain seq x y z
N MET A 1 -17.29 -21.07 -16.41
CA MET A 1 -15.92 -20.50 -16.47
C MET A 1 -15.91 -19.12 -17.11
N GLU A 2 -16.56 -18.95 -18.28
CA GLU A 2 -16.67 -17.64 -18.95
C GLU A 2 -17.48 -16.62 -18.13
N GLU A 3 -18.63 -17.01 -17.60
CA GLU A 3 -19.46 -16.18 -16.69
C GLU A 3 -18.67 -15.70 -15.46
N LEU A 4 -17.94 -16.61 -14.82
CA LEU A 4 -17.11 -16.35 -13.65
C LEU A 4 -16.01 -15.32 -13.96
N TYR A 5 -15.39 -15.42 -15.14
CA TYR A 5 -14.35 -14.51 -15.60
C TYR A 5 -14.90 -13.11 -15.88
N GLU A 6 -16.08 -13.00 -16.48
CA GLU A 6 -16.73 -11.71 -16.72
C GLU A 6 -17.19 -11.03 -15.42
N LEU A 7 -17.62 -11.80 -14.40
CA LEU A 7 -17.89 -11.25 -13.06
C LEU A 7 -16.64 -10.68 -12.40
N ILE A 8 -15.48 -11.35 -12.51
CA ILE A 8 -14.21 -10.82 -11.98
C ILE A 8 -13.84 -9.52 -12.71
N LYS A 9 -13.96 -9.48 -14.04
CA LYS A 9 -13.70 -8.26 -14.82
C LYS A 9 -14.63 -7.10 -14.47
N ALA A 10 -15.88 -7.41 -14.18
CA ALA A 10 -16.88 -6.44 -13.74
C ALA A 10 -16.64 -5.92 -12.31
N GLY A 11 -15.65 -6.47 -11.58
CA GLY A 11 -15.23 -5.98 -10.27
C GLY A 11 -15.95 -6.58 -9.08
N TYR A 12 -16.75 -7.64 -9.29
CA TYR A 12 -17.43 -8.32 -8.20
C TYR A 12 -16.44 -8.96 -7.22
N SER A 13 -16.73 -8.80 -5.92
CA SER A 13 -16.04 -9.46 -4.83
C SER A 13 -16.37 -10.96 -4.78
N ASN A 14 -15.53 -11.75 -4.11
CA ASN A 14 -15.81 -13.18 -3.93
C ASN A 14 -17.13 -13.40 -3.20
N ALA A 15 -17.46 -12.55 -2.22
CA ALA A 15 -18.73 -12.64 -1.49
C ALA A 15 -19.93 -12.42 -2.41
N GLU A 16 -19.89 -11.43 -3.30
CA GLU A 16 -20.97 -11.18 -4.26
C GLU A 16 -21.11 -12.31 -5.28
N ILE A 17 -19.99 -12.83 -5.79
CA ILE A 17 -19.98 -13.98 -6.72
C ILE A 17 -20.63 -15.20 -6.05
N LEU A 18 -20.30 -15.48 -4.79
CA LEU A 18 -20.88 -16.60 -4.03
C LEU A 18 -22.34 -16.39 -3.68
N ALA A 19 -22.77 -15.14 -3.45
CA ALA A 19 -24.16 -14.81 -3.21
C ALA A 19 -25.03 -15.01 -4.46
N MET A 20 -24.46 -14.81 -5.66
CA MET A 20 -25.12 -15.11 -6.93
C MET A 20 -25.22 -16.61 -7.18
N ASN A 21 -24.13 -17.34 -6.94
CA ASN A 21 -24.10 -18.79 -7.08
C ASN A 21 -23.10 -19.42 -6.10
N ASN A 22 -23.62 -20.18 -5.15
CA ASN A 22 -22.86 -20.83 -4.09
C ASN A 22 -22.05 -22.05 -4.58
N ASP A 23 -22.35 -22.62 -5.75
CA ASP A 23 -21.54 -23.70 -6.36
C ASP A 23 -20.10 -23.25 -6.66
N TYR A 24 -19.87 -21.94 -6.83
CA TYR A 24 -18.54 -21.39 -7.06
C TYR A 24 -17.61 -21.43 -5.84
N ILE A 25 -18.08 -21.88 -4.67
CA ILE A 25 -17.26 -22.04 -3.48
C ILE A 25 -16.06 -22.96 -3.71
N LEU A 26 -16.23 -24.01 -4.54
CA LEU A 26 -15.17 -24.95 -4.90
C LEU A 26 -14.08 -24.31 -5.79
N ASN A 27 -14.35 -23.12 -6.35
CA ASN A 27 -13.49 -22.41 -7.28
C ASN A 27 -12.87 -21.14 -6.67
N ILE A 28 -13.10 -20.85 -5.38
CA ILE A 28 -12.73 -19.57 -4.76
C ILE A 28 -11.24 -19.25 -4.85
N GLU A 29 -10.36 -20.24 -4.65
CA GLU A 29 -8.91 -20.04 -4.77
C GLU A 29 -8.49 -19.73 -6.23
N ARG A 30 -9.20 -20.33 -7.20
CA ARG A 30 -8.95 -20.07 -8.63
C ARG A 30 -9.41 -18.66 -9.02
N LEU A 31 -10.49 -18.16 -8.42
CA LEU A 31 -10.95 -16.78 -8.60
C LEU A 31 -9.88 -15.76 -8.22
N ASP A 32 -9.30 -15.91 -7.04
CA ASP A 32 -8.30 -14.97 -6.54
C ASP A 32 -7.03 -14.97 -7.39
N ARG A 33 -6.63 -16.15 -7.88
CA ARG A 33 -5.52 -16.27 -8.82
C ARG A 33 -5.80 -15.54 -10.13
N VAL A 34 -6.97 -15.76 -10.74
CA VAL A 34 -7.36 -15.08 -12.00
C VAL A 34 -7.45 -13.57 -11.79
N ARG A 35 -8.06 -13.10 -10.70
CA ARG A 35 -8.13 -11.68 -10.35
C ARG A 35 -6.74 -11.07 -10.24
N THR A 36 -5.82 -11.76 -9.55
CA THR A 36 -4.43 -11.32 -9.40
C THR A 36 -3.72 -11.24 -10.75
N GLU A 37 -3.87 -12.26 -11.61
CA GLU A 37 -3.26 -12.28 -12.95
C GLU A 37 -3.77 -11.14 -13.84
N LEU A 38 -5.08 -10.86 -13.82
CA LEU A 38 -5.68 -9.73 -14.54
C LEU A 38 -5.15 -8.37 -14.05
N LEU A 39 -5.00 -8.20 -12.74
CA LEU A 39 -4.46 -6.97 -12.17
C LEU A 39 -2.98 -6.78 -12.51
N ILE A 40 -2.18 -7.85 -12.44
CA ILE A 40 -0.78 -7.83 -12.89
C ILE A 40 -0.74 -7.42 -14.37
N ASP A 41 -1.53 -8.03 -15.24
CA ASP A 41 -1.54 -7.72 -16.67
C ASP A 41 -1.91 -6.25 -16.94
N LYS A 42 -2.91 -5.73 -16.22
CA LYS A 42 -3.36 -4.34 -16.29
C LYS A 42 -2.28 -3.33 -15.87
N PHE A 43 -1.54 -3.62 -14.80
CA PHE A 43 -0.63 -2.63 -14.18
C PHE A 43 0.85 -2.84 -14.51
N LYS A 44 1.28 -4.02 -14.97
CA LYS A 44 2.71 -4.32 -15.25
C LYS A 44 3.37 -3.38 -16.26
N ASN A 45 2.59 -2.80 -17.17
CA ASN A 45 3.08 -1.91 -18.22
C ASN A 45 2.74 -0.43 -17.96
N THR A 46 2.15 -0.13 -16.80
CA THR A 46 1.61 1.21 -16.51
C THR A 46 2.37 1.83 -15.35
N ARG A 47 3.01 2.98 -15.60
CA ARG A 47 3.65 3.77 -14.53
C ARG A 47 2.57 4.50 -13.74
N ARG A 48 2.72 4.51 -12.42
CA ARG A 48 1.87 5.24 -11.48
C ARG A 48 2.33 6.70 -11.43
N THR A 49 2.20 7.43 -12.54
CA THR A 49 2.73 8.80 -12.68
C THR A 49 2.14 9.79 -11.69
N ASP A 50 0.92 9.51 -11.21
CA ASP A 50 0.20 10.33 -10.23
C ASP A 50 0.34 9.82 -8.79
N LEU A 51 1.31 8.92 -8.54
CA LEU A 51 1.57 8.38 -7.20
C LEU A 51 1.88 9.51 -6.21
N LYS A 52 1.00 9.70 -5.24
CA LYS A 52 1.19 10.69 -4.18
C LYS A 52 1.75 10.03 -2.93
N VAL A 53 2.85 10.56 -2.39
CA VAL A 53 3.45 10.06 -1.15
C VAL A 53 3.41 11.18 -0.10
N ILE A 54 2.81 10.88 1.04
CA ILE A 54 2.54 11.84 2.11
C ILE A 54 3.17 11.31 3.39
N TYR A 55 4.08 12.08 3.96
CA TYR A 55 4.64 11.79 5.28
C TYR A 55 3.80 12.51 6.34
N ILE A 56 3.40 11.80 7.38
CA ILE A 56 2.62 12.36 8.49
C ILE A 56 3.36 12.07 9.79
N SER A 57 3.70 13.13 10.52
CA SER A 57 4.27 13.05 11.87
C SER A 57 3.34 13.65 12.92
N GLY A 58 3.53 13.28 14.18
CA GLY A 58 2.83 13.87 15.33
C GLY A 58 2.73 12.89 16.50
N ALA A 59 2.30 13.35 17.67
CA ALA A 59 2.16 12.48 18.84
C ALA A 59 1.15 11.33 18.63
N THR A 60 1.24 10.26 19.42
CA THR A 60 0.21 9.21 19.44
C THR A 60 -1.14 9.78 19.84
N GLY A 61 -2.23 9.26 19.28
CA GLY A 61 -3.58 9.70 19.66
C GLY A 61 -4.06 11.00 19.00
N THR A 62 -3.26 11.65 18.14
CA THR A 62 -3.67 12.86 17.40
C THR A 62 -4.60 12.58 16.20
N GLY A 63 -5.08 11.35 16.04
CA GLY A 63 -6.04 11.01 14.98
C GLY A 63 -5.44 10.83 13.58
N LYS A 64 -4.12 10.76 13.40
CA LYS A 64 -3.44 10.59 12.09
C LYS A 64 -4.06 9.48 11.24
N THR A 65 -4.09 8.25 11.77
CA THR A 65 -4.61 7.07 11.09
C THR A 65 -6.12 7.18 10.86
N ARG A 66 -6.85 7.68 11.86
CA ARG A 66 -8.30 7.90 11.76
C ARG A 66 -8.64 8.86 10.63
N GLY A 67 -7.93 9.98 10.50
CA GLY A 67 -8.16 10.96 9.44
C GLY A 67 -7.96 10.39 8.03
N ILE A 68 -7.04 9.45 7.85
CA ILE A 68 -6.84 8.76 6.58
C ILE A 68 -8.01 7.81 6.29
N LEU A 69 -8.42 7.03 7.29
CA LEU A 69 -9.54 6.08 7.16
C LEU A 69 -10.85 6.82 6.89
N ASP A 70 -11.15 7.88 7.66
CA ASP A 70 -12.34 8.72 7.48
C ASP A 70 -12.37 9.39 6.09
N LYS A 71 -11.19 9.73 5.53
CA LYS A 71 -11.06 10.38 4.21
C LYS A 71 -11.25 9.41 3.04
N HIS A 72 -10.68 8.20 3.12
CA HIS A 72 -10.60 7.27 1.98
C HIS A 72 -11.55 6.08 2.09
N GLY A 73 -12.12 5.84 3.27
CA GLY A 73 -12.90 4.66 3.62
C GLY A 73 -12.01 3.47 3.95
N ASP A 74 -12.38 2.71 4.99
CA ASP A 74 -11.57 1.62 5.52
C ASP A 74 -11.20 0.55 4.48
N GLY A 75 -12.12 0.19 3.60
CA GLY A 75 -11.89 -0.83 2.56
C GLY A 75 -10.85 -0.44 1.51
N ASN A 76 -10.58 0.85 1.35
CA ASN A 76 -9.64 1.38 0.35
C ASN A 76 -8.23 1.57 0.92
N VAL A 77 -8.03 1.39 2.23
CA VAL A 77 -6.76 1.62 2.91
C VAL A 77 -6.17 0.30 3.40
N TYR A 78 -5.05 -0.10 2.81
CA TYR A 78 -4.24 -1.16 3.38
C TYR A 78 -3.22 -0.60 4.36
N ARG A 79 -3.35 -0.98 5.63
CA ARG A 79 -2.46 -0.56 6.71
C ARG A 79 -1.37 -1.60 6.94
N VAL A 80 -0.12 -1.20 6.78
CA VAL A 80 1.05 -1.97 7.17
C VAL A 80 1.32 -1.68 8.63
N ASN A 81 0.88 -2.60 9.51
CA ASN A 81 1.12 -2.55 10.95
C ASN A 81 2.07 -3.66 11.41
N ASP A 82 2.21 -4.73 10.63
CA ASP A 82 3.22 -5.77 10.79
C ASP A 82 4.32 -5.50 9.74
N TYR A 83 5.57 -5.38 10.20
CA TYR A 83 6.72 -5.14 9.33
C TYR A 83 7.54 -6.40 9.05
N GLU A 84 7.21 -7.53 9.67
CA GLU A 84 7.82 -8.83 9.34
C GLU A 84 7.26 -9.37 8.02
N HIS A 85 5.93 -9.24 7.82
CA HIS A 85 5.23 -9.66 6.61
C HIS A 85 4.31 -8.57 6.06
N PRO A 86 4.88 -7.42 5.61
CA PRO A 86 4.14 -6.17 5.43
C PRO A 86 3.02 -6.21 4.41
N PHE A 87 3.07 -7.11 3.42
CA PHE A 87 2.15 -7.09 2.28
C PHE A 87 1.30 -8.36 2.14
N ASP A 88 1.29 -9.23 3.14
CA ASP A 88 0.52 -10.48 3.09
C ASP A 88 -0.98 -10.24 2.89
N GLY A 89 -1.53 -9.23 3.56
CA GLY A 89 -2.94 -8.85 3.47
C GLY A 89 -3.24 -7.86 2.35
N TYR A 90 -2.25 -7.39 1.60
CA TYR A 90 -2.49 -6.42 0.54
C TYR A 90 -3.29 -7.08 -0.57
N SER A 91 -4.41 -6.45 -0.90
CA SER A 91 -5.43 -6.93 -1.84
C SER A 91 -5.88 -5.82 -2.78
N CYS A 92 -4.90 -5.09 -3.32
CA CYS A 92 -5.10 -4.08 -4.35
C CYS A 92 -5.88 -2.83 -3.91
N GLN A 93 -5.76 -2.48 -2.62
CA GLN A 93 -6.24 -1.21 -2.10
C GLN A 93 -5.53 -0.03 -2.77
N ASN A 94 -6.28 1.04 -3.04
CA ASN A 94 -5.75 2.25 -3.69
C ASN A 94 -4.82 3.05 -2.77
N ILE A 95 -4.96 2.89 -1.45
CA ILE A 95 -4.18 3.60 -0.44
C ILE A 95 -3.32 2.59 0.32
N LEU A 96 -2.01 2.83 0.35
CA LEU A 96 -1.06 2.10 1.18
C LEU A 96 -0.64 2.99 2.35
N ALA A 97 -0.82 2.54 3.59
CA ALA A 97 -0.45 3.30 4.78
C ALA A 97 0.55 2.51 5.63
N PHE A 98 1.80 2.98 5.68
CA PHE A 98 2.79 2.50 6.64
C PHE A 98 2.50 3.14 7.99
N ASP A 99 1.86 2.40 8.89
CA ASP A 99 1.42 2.92 10.18
C ASP A 99 2.47 2.69 11.26
N GLU A 100 2.61 3.65 12.18
CA GLU A 100 3.66 3.63 13.21
C GLU A 100 5.09 3.41 12.67
N PHE A 101 5.39 3.98 11.50
CA PHE A 101 6.67 3.81 10.82
C PHE A 101 7.83 4.48 11.56
N ARG A 102 8.90 3.72 11.83
CA ARG A 102 10.14 4.09 12.54
C ARG A 102 11.35 3.44 11.86
N SER A 103 11.45 3.59 10.55
CA SER A 103 12.54 3.00 9.73
C SER A 103 12.63 1.47 9.84
N GLN A 104 11.50 0.76 10.06
CA GLN A 104 11.50 -0.72 10.14
C GLN A 104 11.88 -1.38 8.81
N LEU A 105 11.57 -0.73 7.69
CA LEU A 105 11.94 -1.17 6.35
C LEU A 105 13.23 -0.48 5.90
N ARG A 106 14.08 -1.19 5.13
CA ARG A 106 15.29 -0.58 4.59
C ARG A 106 14.94 0.58 3.66
N LEU A 107 15.77 1.62 3.64
CA LEU A 107 15.54 2.77 2.77
C LEU A 107 15.44 2.35 1.29
N SER A 108 16.24 1.39 0.85
CA SER A 108 16.18 0.84 -0.51
C SER A 108 14.81 0.26 -0.86
N ASP A 109 14.14 -0.39 0.09
CA ASP A 109 12.81 -0.96 -0.12
C ASP A 109 11.77 0.17 -0.20
N MET A 110 11.86 1.15 0.72
CA MET A 110 10.99 2.33 0.69
C MET A 110 11.14 3.19 -0.57
N LEU A 111 12.36 3.32 -1.11
CA LEU A 111 12.59 3.99 -2.40
C LEU A 111 11.81 3.33 -3.53
N ASN A 112 11.74 2.00 -3.52
CA ASN A 112 10.99 1.23 -4.51
C ASN A 112 9.47 1.31 -4.29
N TYR A 113 9.01 1.21 -3.03
CA TYR A 113 7.58 1.31 -2.71
C TYR A 113 7.01 2.72 -2.96
N CYS A 114 7.85 3.75 -2.87
CA CYS A 114 7.47 5.14 -3.15
C CYS A 114 7.81 5.59 -4.58
N ASP A 115 8.18 4.67 -5.49
CA ASP A 115 8.47 4.99 -6.88
C ASP A 115 7.26 4.80 -7.80
N ILE A 116 7.25 5.49 -8.93
CA ILE A 116 6.18 5.42 -9.93
C ILE A 116 6.21 4.11 -10.74
N TYR A 117 7.32 3.37 -10.69
CA TYR A 117 7.48 2.16 -11.48
C TYR A 117 6.62 1.01 -10.95
N PRO A 118 6.14 0.11 -11.84
CA PRO A 118 5.44 -1.08 -11.42
C PRO A 118 6.35 -1.99 -10.58
N ILE A 119 5.82 -2.54 -9.49
CA ILE A 119 6.59 -3.39 -8.56
C ILE A 119 5.72 -4.52 -7.99
N GLN A 120 6.36 -5.65 -7.70
CA GLN A 120 5.80 -6.71 -6.89
C GLN A 120 6.23 -6.55 -5.43
N LEU A 121 5.25 -6.56 -4.54
CA LEU A 121 5.40 -6.51 -3.10
C LEU A 121 5.66 -7.94 -2.57
N PRO A 122 6.73 -8.16 -1.79
CA PRO A 122 7.04 -9.46 -1.23
C PRO A 122 6.00 -9.87 -0.18
N ALA A 123 5.47 -11.08 -0.32
CA ALA A 123 4.53 -11.69 0.62
C ALA A 123 4.79 -13.20 0.70
N ARG A 124 4.41 -13.85 1.81
CA ARG A 124 4.85 -15.22 2.12
C ARG A 124 4.41 -16.27 1.10
N TYR A 125 3.17 -16.18 0.61
CA TYR A 125 2.60 -17.21 -0.28
C TYR A 125 2.70 -16.84 -1.76
N ALA A 126 2.43 -15.58 -2.08
CA ALA A 126 2.51 -15.06 -3.43
C ALA A 126 2.72 -13.56 -3.37
N ASN A 127 3.65 -13.06 -4.16
CA ASN A 127 3.87 -11.64 -4.32
C ASN A 127 2.59 -10.92 -4.75
N LYS A 128 2.39 -9.71 -4.24
CA LYS A 128 1.26 -8.87 -4.60
C LYS A 128 1.70 -7.80 -5.59
N PHE A 129 0.83 -7.39 -6.50
CA PHE A 129 1.16 -6.31 -7.42
C PHE A 129 0.81 -4.95 -6.82
N ALA A 130 1.76 -4.02 -6.78
CA ALA A 130 1.48 -2.67 -6.30
C ALA A 130 0.57 -1.92 -7.29
N CYS A 131 -0.61 -1.53 -6.82
CA CYS A 131 -1.58 -0.72 -7.56
C CYS A 131 -2.12 0.47 -6.76
N TYR A 132 -1.53 0.75 -5.59
CA TYR A 132 -1.86 1.92 -4.82
C TYR A 132 -1.43 3.19 -5.55
N GLU A 133 -2.25 4.21 -5.41
CA GLU A 133 -2.11 5.54 -6.01
C GLU A 133 -1.67 6.57 -4.96
N THR A 134 -1.87 6.27 -3.68
CA THR A 134 -1.37 7.10 -2.57
C THR A 134 -0.65 6.25 -1.53
N VAL A 135 0.50 6.72 -1.08
CA VAL A 135 1.26 6.16 0.04
C VAL A 135 1.25 7.15 1.20
N TYR A 136 0.82 6.70 2.36
CA TYR A 136 1.00 7.39 3.62
C TYR A 136 2.12 6.75 4.42
N ILE A 137 3.02 7.58 4.94
CA ILE A 137 4.05 7.16 5.90
C ILE A 137 3.73 7.87 7.21
N ILE A 138 3.16 7.14 8.16
CA ILE A 138 2.64 7.69 9.41
C ILE A 138 3.63 7.37 10.51
N SER A 139 4.09 8.38 11.23
CA SER A 139 5.08 8.22 12.28
C SER A 139 4.80 9.11 13.49
N ASN A 140 5.43 8.78 14.60
CA ASN A 140 5.62 9.71 15.71
C ASN A 140 6.95 10.47 15.62
N TRP A 141 7.85 10.05 14.73
CA TRP A 141 9.12 10.72 14.46
C TRP A 141 8.92 11.80 13.40
N SER A 142 9.75 12.84 13.45
CA SER A 142 9.84 13.75 12.31
C SER A 142 10.45 13.01 11.12
N LEU A 143 10.29 13.56 9.91
CA LEU A 143 10.87 12.97 8.72
C LEU A 143 12.40 12.90 8.85
N GLU A 144 13.02 13.96 9.37
CA GLU A 144 14.47 14.09 9.57
C GLU A 144 15.01 13.12 10.62
N ASP A 145 14.16 12.59 11.50
CA ASP A 145 14.55 11.57 12.46
C ASP A 145 14.61 10.15 11.86
N GLN A 146 14.10 9.95 10.64
CA GLN A 146 14.15 8.67 9.95
C GLN A 146 15.53 8.41 9.35
N TYR A 147 15.99 7.16 9.37
CA TYR A 147 17.21 6.72 8.68
C TYR A 147 18.49 7.51 9.01
N LYS A 148 18.67 7.99 10.26
CA LYS A 148 19.78 8.87 10.66
C LYS A 148 21.17 8.41 10.20
N GLU A 149 21.47 7.12 10.27
CA GLU A 149 22.76 6.60 9.84
C GLU A 149 22.90 6.64 8.30
N VAL A 150 21.84 6.34 7.55
CA VAL A 150 21.85 6.46 6.08
C VAL A 150 22.03 7.91 5.64
N GLN A 151 21.51 8.88 6.38
CA GLN A 151 21.74 10.30 6.09
C GLN A 151 23.22 10.67 6.14
N LYS A 152 24.00 10.05 7.05
CA LYS A 152 25.44 10.25 7.18
C LYS A 152 26.22 9.46 6.13
N ASP A 153 25.91 8.17 6.01
CA ASP A 153 26.70 7.22 5.22
C ASP A 153 26.37 7.30 3.71
N ASN A 154 25.12 7.58 3.37
CA ASN A 154 24.63 7.66 2.00
C ASN A 154 23.58 8.78 1.82
N PRO A 155 24.03 10.05 1.87
CA PRO A 155 23.14 11.21 1.75
C PRO A 155 22.37 11.25 0.42
N GLU A 156 22.89 10.64 -0.65
CA GLU A 156 22.21 10.60 -1.95
C GLU A 156 20.97 9.70 -1.94
N SER A 157 21.02 8.57 -1.22
CA SER A 157 19.85 7.71 -1.03
C SER A 157 18.80 8.41 -0.19
N TRP A 158 19.21 9.17 0.83
CA TRP A 158 18.29 10.00 1.62
C TRP A 158 17.62 11.07 0.76
N LYS A 159 18.38 11.82 -0.04
CA LYS A 159 17.82 12.78 -0.99
C LYS A 159 16.86 12.12 -1.99
N ALA A 160 17.15 10.90 -2.43
CA ALA A 160 16.26 10.16 -3.32
C ALA A 160 14.91 9.84 -2.67
N PHE A 161 14.90 9.58 -1.36
CA PHE A 161 13.67 9.36 -0.61
C PHE A 161 12.89 10.65 -0.42
N LEU A 162 13.57 11.74 -0.06
CA LEU A 162 12.94 13.06 0.05
C LEU A 162 12.27 13.50 -1.26
N ARG A 163 12.89 13.26 -2.42
CA ARG A 163 12.29 13.57 -3.74
C ARG A 163 10.98 12.82 -4.04
N ARG A 164 10.76 11.67 -3.38
CA ARG A 164 9.53 10.88 -3.54
C ARG A 164 8.44 11.31 -2.58
N ILE A 165 8.76 12.03 -1.50
CA ILE A 165 7.78 12.55 -0.56
C ILE A 165 7.26 13.89 -1.08
N HIS A 166 5.98 13.94 -1.40
CA HIS A 166 5.34 15.09 -2.04
C HIS A 166 4.76 16.08 -1.03
N GLU A 167 4.42 15.60 0.16
CA GLU A 167 3.78 16.37 1.21
C GLU A 167 4.24 15.88 2.58
N VAL A 168 4.47 16.81 3.50
CA VAL A 168 4.76 16.54 4.92
C VAL A 168 3.71 17.24 5.76
N THR A 169 2.93 16.46 6.52
CA THR A 169 1.92 16.98 7.45
C THR A 169 2.36 16.71 8.88
N ILE A 170 2.33 17.74 9.73
CA ILE A 170 2.69 17.63 11.15
C ILE A 170 1.42 17.86 11.98
N TYR A 171 1.00 16.81 12.69
CA TYR A 171 -0.09 16.87 13.66
C TYR A 171 0.46 17.35 14.99
N LYS A 172 -0.06 18.49 15.47
CA LYS A 172 0.29 19.03 16.77
C LYS A 172 -0.62 18.44 17.85
N GLU A 173 -0.21 18.54 19.11
CA GLU A 173 -0.97 17.99 20.24
C GLU A 173 -2.33 18.69 20.45
N ASP A 174 -2.50 19.89 19.91
CA ASP A 174 -3.70 20.72 19.98
C ASP A 174 -4.71 20.49 18.84
N GLY A 175 -4.39 19.62 17.86
CA GLY A 175 -5.23 19.34 16.68
C GLY A 175 -4.81 20.14 15.47
#